data_AF-A0A453BKP7-F1
#
_entry.id   AF-A0A453BKP7-F1
#
_cell.length_a   1.000
_cell.length_b   1.000
_cell.length_c   1.000
_cell.angle_alpha   90.00
_cell.angle_beta   90.00
_cell.angle_gamma   90.00
#
_symmetry.space_group_name_H-M   'P 1'
#
loop_
_entity.id
_entity.type
_entity.pdbx_description
1 polymer ?
#
loop_
_entity_poly.entity_id
_entity_poly.type
_entity_poly.pdbx_seq_one_letter_code
_entity_poly.pdbx_strand_id
1 'polypeptide(L)'
;MKKYAVSRTRFTITCLKTYGSQIAAGDCRDGVLFCSYHENLRKLELIYADPAQRLVGDVVLLDCETAVVSDRRGSISVLSCPGLEVSESPEKNLAVQCSFFMGEIAMSIQKAAFKYRLPIGDETDPVLESAYNCVVASTLLGSVFVMIPLTSEEHQLLQDVQERLSLHPLTAPILGNDHAEFRRRGIPSGVPSILDGDMLVQFLELTSEQQQTVLDDGSSVKAPRRSISVFQVMRMLERVHYALN
;
A
#
# COMPACT_ATOMS: atom_id res chain seq x y z
N MET A 1 6.88 26.77 -28.50
CA MET A 1 7.17 25.46 -27.87
C MET A 1 7.51 24.45 -28.96
N LYS A 2 8.64 23.76 -28.88
CA LYS A 2 9.02 22.71 -29.84
C LYS A 2 8.48 21.36 -29.35
N LYS A 3 7.71 20.66 -30.18
CA LYS A 3 7.11 19.36 -29.85
C LYS A 3 8.07 18.23 -30.23
N TYR A 4 8.43 17.39 -29.25
CA TYR A 4 9.36 16.27 -29.44
C TYR A 4 8.66 14.95 -29.77
N ALA A 5 7.66 14.57 -28.97
CA ALA A 5 6.84 13.37 -29.18
C ALA A 5 5.39 13.65 -28.80
N VAL A 6 4.44 12.92 -29.39
CA VAL A 6 3.04 12.89 -28.96
C VAL A 6 2.50 11.49 -29.09
N SER A 7 1.76 11.06 -28.06
CA SER A 7 0.92 9.87 -28.09
C SER A 7 -0.54 10.28 -27.85
N ARG A 8 -1.49 9.49 -28.34
CA ARG A 8 -2.93 9.67 -28.10
C ARG A 8 -3.41 8.55 -27.21
N THR A 9 -4.10 8.90 -26.13
CA THR A 9 -4.80 7.95 -25.27
C THR A 9 -6.27 7.86 -25.68
N ARG A 10 -6.94 6.77 -25.28
CA ARG A 10 -8.38 6.58 -25.53
C ARG A 10 -9.24 7.46 -24.62
N PHE A 11 -8.82 7.62 -23.38
CA PHE A 11 -9.53 8.35 -22.34
C PHE A 11 -8.77 9.58 -21.87
N THR A 12 -9.50 10.50 -21.23
CA THR A 12 -8.96 11.75 -20.71
C THR A 12 -7.96 11.45 -19.60
N ILE A 13 -6.74 11.95 -19.76
CA ILE A 13 -5.70 11.86 -18.74
C ILE A 13 -6.06 12.82 -17.60
N THR A 14 -6.13 12.29 -16.38
CA THR A 14 -6.46 13.03 -15.16
C THR A 14 -5.23 13.44 -14.37
N CYS A 15 -4.15 12.65 -14.43
CA CYS A 15 -2.90 12.93 -13.74
C CYS A 15 -1.69 12.41 -14.54
N LEU A 16 -0.55 13.08 -14.38
CA LEU A 16 0.74 12.70 -14.97
C LEU A 16 1.83 12.74 -13.91
N LYS A 17 2.63 11.69 -13.82
CA LYS A 17 3.85 11.65 -13.00
C LYS A 17 4.99 11.05 -13.79
N THR A 18 6.21 11.39 -13.39
CA THR A 18 7.42 10.96 -14.09
C THR A 18 8.45 10.43 -13.12
N TYR A 19 9.18 9.40 -13.55
CA TYR A 19 10.36 8.89 -12.87
C TYR A 19 11.43 8.60 -13.93
N GLY A 20 12.46 9.44 -13.99
CA GLY A 20 13.41 9.41 -15.12
C GLY A 20 12.70 9.60 -16.46
N SER A 21 12.88 8.64 -17.38
CA SER A 21 12.24 8.63 -18.70
C SER A 21 10.86 7.97 -18.74
N GLN A 22 10.40 7.40 -17.63
CA GLN A 22 9.06 6.84 -17.53
C GLN A 22 8.03 7.90 -17.14
N ILE A 23 6.84 7.76 -17.71
CA ILE A 23 5.69 8.62 -17.54
C ILE A 23 4.50 7.74 -17.17
N ALA A 24 3.98 7.90 -15.96
CA ALA A 24 2.69 7.33 -15.56
C ALA A 24 1.58 8.33 -15.87
N ALA A 25 0.62 7.90 -16.70
CA ALA A 25 -0.56 8.67 -17.06
C ALA A 25 -1.79 7.95 -16.50
N GLY A 26 -2.42 8.55 -15.50
CA GLY A 26 -3.72 8.09 -15.00
C GLY A 26 -4.83 8.66 -15.85
N ASP A 27 -5.83 7.84 -16.15
CA ASP A 27 -7.01 8.26 -16.90
C ASP A 27 -8.30 8.15 -16.08
N CYS A 28 -9.40 8.63 -16.68
CA CYS A 28 -10.70 8.67 -16.03
C CYS A 28 -11.50 7.36 -16.14
N ARG A 29 -10.96 6.24 -16.64
CA ARG A 29 -11.74 5.01 -16.88
C ARG A 29 -10.96 3.70 -16.82
N ASP A 30 -9.92 3.56 -17.64
CA ASP A 30 -9.18 2.31 -17.84
C ASP A 30 -8.10 2.10 -16.78
N GLY A 31 -7.55 3.17 -16.19
CA GLY A 31 -6.56 3.09 -15.12
C GLY A 31 -5.31 3.89 -15.43
N VAL A 32 -4.14 3.31 -15.18
CA VAL A 32 -2.82 3.93 -15.42
C VAL A 32 -2.11 3.31 -16.61
N LEU A 33 -1.51 4.18 -17.43
CA LEU A 33 -0.65 3.84 -18.56
C LEU A 33 0.78 4.28 -18.28
N PHE A 34 1.75 3.40 -18.49
CA PHE A 34 3.17 3.71 -18.33
C PHE A 34 3.83 3.80 -19.69
N CYS A 35 4.26 5.01 -20.04
CA CYS A 35 5.00 5.28 -21.25
C CYS A 35 6.48 5.50 -20.94
N SER A 36 7.38 4.98 -21.77
CA SER A 36 8.79 5.37 -21.77
C SER A 36 9.09 6.34 -22.91
N TYR A 37 9.85 7.38 -22.62
CA TYR A 37 10.34 8.32 -23.62
C TYR A 37 11.75 7.93 -24.11
N HIS A 38 11.84 7.61 -25.39
CA HIS A 38 13.10 7.32 -26.07
C HIS A 38 13.65 8.58 -26.73
N GLU A 39 14.67 9.19 -26.14
CA GLU A 39 15.23 10.46 -26.61
C GLU A 39 15.80 10.38 -28.03
N ASN A 40 16.55 9.31 -28.33
CA ASN A 40 17.17 9.09 -29.65
C ASN A 40 16.14 9.00 -30.77
N LEU A 41 14.99 8.38 -30.48
CA LEU A 41 13.91 8.17 -31.44
C LEU A 41 12.84 9.26 -31.39
N ARG A 42 12.90 10.15 -30.39
CA ARG A 42 11.86 11.13 -30.03
C ARG A 42 10.47 10.50 -30.03
N LYS A 43 10.36 9.33 -29.42
CA LYS A 43 9.14 8.50 -29.43
C LYS A 43 8.71 8.15 -28.01
N LEU A 44 7.41 8.13 -27.79
CA LEU A 44 6.79 7.56 -26.59
C LEU A 44 6.35 6.13 -26.91
N GLU A 45 6.73 5.20 -26.05
CA GLU A 45 6.36 3.79 -26.14
C GLU A 45 5.54 3.41 -24.92
N LEU A 46 4.37 2.83 -25.12
CA LEU A 46 3.55 2.28 -24.04
C LEU A 46 4.10 0.91 -23.65
N ILE A 47 4.50 0.75 -22.40
CA ILE A 47 5.11 -0.49 -21.90
C ILE A 47 4.14 -1.25 -21.00
N TYR A 48 3.49 -0.54 -20.07
CA TYR A 48 2.59 -1.13 -19.07
C TYR A 48 1.22 -0.44 -19.12
N ALA A 49 0.17 -1.21 -18.89
CA ALA A 49 -1.19 -0.72 -18.70
C ALA A 49 -1.82 -1.41 -17.49
N ASP A 50 -2.73 -0.71 -16.81
CA ASP A 50 -3.42 -1.26 -15.64
C ASP A 50 -4.25 -2.50 -16.03
N PRO A 51 -4.08 -3.63 -15.36
CA PRO A 51 -4.90 -4.82 -15.60
C PRO A 51 -6.34 -4.66 -15.08
N ALA A 52 -6.63 -3.63 -14.28
CA ALA A 52 -7.94 -3.37 -13.70
C ALA A 52 -8.47 -1.99 -14.10
N GLN A 53 -9.78 -1.89 -14.33
CA GLN A 53 -10.44 -0.61 -14.60
C GLN A 53 -10.52 0.24 -13.32
N ARG A 54 -9.96 1.45 -13.37
CA ARG A 54 -9.91 2.38 -12.23
C ARG A 54 -10.22 3.80 -12.66
N LEU A 55 -10.92 4.53 -11.81
CA LEU A 55 -11.12 5.96 -11.99
C LEU A 55 -9.96 6.69 -11.33
N VAL A 56 -8.84 6.88 -12.03
CA VAL A 56 -7.59 7.32 -11.37
C VAL A 56 -7.73 8.70 -10.76
N GLY A 57 -7.60 8.76 -9.43
CA GLY A 57 -7.53 9.97 -8.61
C GLY A 57 -6.17 10.65 -8.74
N ASP A 58 -5.13 9.95 -8.29
CA ASP A 58 -3.72 10.31 -8.47
C ASP A 58 -2.86 9.05 -8.56
N VAL A 59 -1.62 9.20 -9.01
CA VAL A 59 -0.61 8.15 -9.08
C VAL A 59 0.69 8.65 -8.47
N VAL A 60 1.53 7.75 -7.98
CA VAL A 60 2.94 8.01 -7.67
C VAL A 60 3.81 6.85 -8.13
N LEU A 61 4.96 7.16 -8.71
CA LEU A 61 5.98 6.18 -9.08
C LEU A 61 6.94 6.02 -7.90
N LEU A 62 7.08 4.81 -7.39
CA LEU A 62 8.04 4.51 -6.32
C LEU A 62 9.44 4.25 -6.89
N ASP A 63 9.47 3.58 -8.03
CA ASP A 63 10.63 3.27 -8.85
C ASP A 63 10.17 3.10 -10.32
N CYS A 64 11.01 2.47 -11.16
CA CYS A 64 10.71 2.24 -12.58
C CYS A 64 9.67 1.12 -12.84
N GLU A 65 9.31 0.33 -11.84
CA GLU A 65 8.47 -0.86 -12.03
C GLU A 65 7.26 -0.87 -11.10
N THR A 66 7.29 -0.04 -10.06
CA THR A 66 6.31 0.00 -8.98
C THR A 66 5.63 1.37 -8.91
N ALA A 67 4.31 1.36 -8.87
CA ALA A 67 3.50 2.55 -8.67
C ALA A 67 2.40 2.32 -7.63
N VAL A 68 1.96 3.41 -7.01
CA VAL A 68 0.75 3.43 -6.17
C VAL A 68 -0.30 4.29 -6.84
N VAL A 69 -1.50 3.76 -6.97
CA VAL A 69 -2.61 4.36 -7.69
C VAL A 69 -3.79 4.50 -6.74
N SER A 70 -4.37 5.70 -6.69
CA SER A 70 -5.67 5.91 -6.05
C SER A 70 -6.79 5.82 -7.08
N ASP A 71 -7.87 5.14 -6.69
CA ASP A 71 -9.14 5.13 -7.39
C ASP A 71 -10.13 6.08 -6.70
N ARG A 72 -10.86 6.90 -7.48
CA ARG A 72 -11.97 7.73 -7.00
C ARG A 72 -13.13 6.93 -6.40
N ARG A 73 -13.14 5.61 -6.53
CA ARG A 73 -14.02 4.71 -5.79
C ARG A 73 -13.62 4.53 -4.32
N GLY A 74 -12.48 5.07 -3.90
CA GLY A 74 -12.00 5.05 -2.53
C GLY A 74 -11.04 3.90 -2.21
N SER A 75 -10.44 3.30 -3.23
CA SER A 75 -9.40 2.28 -3.07
C SER A 75 -8.03 2.83 -3.43
N ILE A 76 -7.00 2.21 -2.86
CA ILE A 76 -5.61 2.41 -3.22
C ILE A 76 -4.99 1.08 -3.56
N SER A 77 -4.17 1.05 -4.61
CA SER A 77 -3.59 -0.18 -5.14
C SER A 77 -2.12 0.03 -5.47
N VAL A 78 -1.30 -0.98 -5.15
CA VAL A 78 0.09 -1.03 -5.56
C VAL A 78 0.20 -1.90 -6.81
N LEU A 79 0.75 -1.32 -7.87
CA LEU A 79 0.99 -1.97 -9.15
C LEU A 79 2.49 -2.21 -9.28
N SER A 80 2.88 -3.41 -9.70
CA SER A 80 4.29 -3.74 -9.95
C SER A 80 4.41 -4.61 -11.20
N CYS A 81 5.53 -4.48 -11.91
CA CYS A 81 5.89 -5.43 -12.97
C CYS A 81 6.22 -6.80 -12.36
N PRO A 82 5.59 -7.91 -12.80
CA PRO A 82 5.81 -9.24 -12.21
C PRO A 82 6.96 -10.03 -12.83
N GLY A 83 7.62 -9.56 -13.90
CA GLY A 83 8.67 -10.31 -14.58
C GLY A 83 9.53 -9.50 -15.54
N LEU A 84 10.66 -10.09 -15.95
CA LEU A 84 11.62 -9.48 -16.89
C LEU A 84 11.14 -9.49 -18.35
N GLU A 85 10.22 -10.39 -18.69
CA GLU A 85 9.70 -10.52 -20.05
C GLU A 85 8.51 -9.58 -20.28
N VAL A 86 8.69 -8.65 -21.22
CA VAL A 86 7.65 -7.72 -21.64
C VAL A 86 6.79 -8.38 -22.72
N SER A 87 5.53 -8.67 -22.39
CA SER A 87 4.52 -9.14 -23.33
C SER A 87 4.15 -8.04 -24.33
N GLU A 88 3.73 -8.44 -25.54
CA GLU A 88 3.12 -7.51 -26.52
C GLU A 88 1.85 -6.86 -25.99
N SER A 89 1.15 -7.49 -25.03
CA SER A 89 -0.03 -6.93 -24.40
C SER A 89 0.36 -6.13 -23.15
N PRO A 90 0.23 -4.80 -23.14
CA PRO A 90 0.70 -3.97 -22.04
C PRO A 90 -0.04 -4.24 -20.71
N GLU A 91 -1.29 -4.71 -20.76
CA GLU A 91 -2.04 -5.07 -19.54
C GLU A 91 -1.47 -6.30 -18.82
N LYS A 92 -0.74 -7.17 -19.53
CA LYS A 92 -0.11 -8.37 -18.93
C LYS A 92 1.22 -8.07 -18.25
N ASN A 93 1.77 -6.89 -18.50
CA ASN A 93 3.08 -6.49 -18.01
C ASN A 93 3.02 -5.85 -16.62
N LEU A 94 1.81 -5.68 -16.06
CA LEU A 94 1.58 -5.06 -14.77
C LEU A 94 0.64 -5.91 -13.93
N ALA A 95 0.98 -6.11 -12.66
CA ALA A 95 0.16 -6.88 -11.72
C ALA A 95 -0.23 -6.01 -10.51
N VAL A 96 -1.45 -6.22 -10.02
CA VAL A 96 -1.91 -5.62 -8.75
C VAL A 96 -1.32 -6.45 -7.61
N GLN A 97 -0.32 -5.92 -6.91
CA GLN A 97 0.38 -6.62 -5.84
C GLN A 97 -0.43 -6.62 -4.54
N CYS A 98 -1.02 -5.48 -4.21
CA CYS A 98 -1.92 -5.37 -3.07
C CYS A 98 -2.90 -4.22 -3.28
N SER A 99 -3.99 -4.23 -2.53
CA SER A 99 -5.01 -3.18 -2.58
C SER A 99 -5.66 -2.98 -1.23
N PHE A 100 -6.27 -1.82 -1.03
CA PHE A 100 -6.95 -1.47 0.21
C PHE A 100 -8.09 -0.52 -0.06
N PHE A 101 -9.25 -0.80 0.52
CA PHE A 101 -10.38 0.11 0.50
C PHE A 101 -10.29 1.07 1.68
N MET A 102 -9.97 2.34 1.39
CA MET A 102 -9.86 3.40 2.38
C MET A 102 -11.24 3.86 2.86
N GLY A 103 -12.25 3.78 1.98
CA GLY A 103 -13.57 4.37 2.22
C GLY A 103 -13.64 5.87 1.90
N GLU A 104 -12.52 6.45 1.43
CA GLU A 104 -12.40 7.84 1.08
C GLU A 104 -11.53 8.01 -0.17
N ILE A 105 -11.71 9.11 -0.91
CA ILE A 105 -10.96 9.39 -2.14
C ILE A 105 -9.62 10.02 -1.79
N ALA A 106 -8.52 9.33 -2.10
CA ALA A 106 -7.19 9.95 -2.06
C ALA A 106 -6.99 10.85 -3.29
N MET A 107 -6.88 12.15 -3.04
CA MET A 107 -6.82 13.19 -4.09
C MET A 107 -5.40 13.50 -4.53
N SER A 108 -4.41 13.25 -3.66
CA SER A 108 -3.00 13.44 -3.96
C SER A 108 -2.17 12.39 -3.23
N ILE A 109 -1.24 11.78 -3.95
CA ILE A 109 -0.33 10.76 -3.44
C ILE A 109 1.11 11.22 -3.69
N GLN A 110 1.94 11.12 -2.65
CA GLN A 110 3.34 11.53 -2.70
C GLN A 110 4.25 10.46 -2.07
N LYS A 111 5.44 10.30 -2.63
CA LYS A 111 6.51 9.51 -2.03
C LYS A 111 7.17 10.36 -0.96
N ALA A 112 7.30 9.81 0.25
CA ALA A 112 7.95 10.47 1.37
C ALA A 112 9.03 9.55 1.95
N ALA A 113 10.11 10.15 2.45
CA ALA A 113 11.12 9.42 3.21
C ALA A 113 11.04 9.87 4.67
N PHE A 114 10.65 8.96 5.55
CA PHE A 114 10.67 9.23 6.98
C PHE A 114 12.01 8.79 7.57
N LYS A 115 12.57 9.65 8.42
CA LYS A 115 13.73 9.34 9.26
C LYS A 115 13.25 9.36 10.70
N TYR A 116 13.44 8.27 11.42
CA TYR A 116 13.23 8.26 12.87
C TYR A 116 14.49 7.87 13.60
N ARG A 117 14.57 8.33 14.85
CA ARG A 117 15.59 7.92 15.82
C ARG A 117 14.85 7.12 16.88
N LEU A 118 15.16 5.83 17.00
CA LEU A 118 14.63 5.01 18.10
C LEU A 118 15.04 5.65 19.42
N PRO A 119 14.10 5.95 20.34
CA PRO A 119 14.47 6.28 21.69
C PRO A 119 14.93 4.99 22.39
N ILE A 120 16.24 4.89 22.62
CA ILE A 120 16.89 4.03 23.62
C ILE A 120 17.03 2.55 23.21
N GLY A 121 18.22 2.23 22.68
CA GLY A 121 18.98 1.02 23.01
C GLY A 121 20.40 1.49 23.35
N ASP A 122 21.07 0.85 24.31
CA ASP A 122 22.43 1.18 24.82
C ASP A 122 23.39 1.75 23.76
N GLU A 123 24.30 2.63 24.19
CA GLU A 123 25.28 3.42 23.41
C GLU A 123 26.22 2.63 22.46
N THR A 124 25.95 1.35 22.18
CA THR A 124 26.76 0.46 21.37
C THR A 124 26.11 -0.06 20.09
N ASP A 125 24.81 0.17 19.84
CA ASP A 125 24.20 -0.23 18.58
C ASP A 125 24.20 0.92 17.55
N PRO A 126 24.72 0.71 16.32
CA PRO A 126 24.71 1.74 15.30
C PRO A 126 23.27 2.17 15.04
N VAL A 127 23.02 3.48 15.14
CA VAL A 127 21.77 4.13 14.76
C VAL A 127 21.37 3.60 13.39
N LEU A 128 20.39 2.69 13.37
CA LEU A 128 19.89 2.11 12.13
C LEU A 128 19.08 3.21 11.44
N GLU A 129 19.75 4.01 10.60
CA GLU A 129 19.15 5.01 9.72
C GLU A 129 18.32 4.29 8.64
N SER A 130 17.20 3.69 9.02
CA SER A 130 16.28 3.09 8.08
C SER A 130 15.40 4.19 7.50
N ALA A 131 15.79 4.71 6.34
CA ALA A 131 14.91 5.57 5.54
C ALA A 131 13.84 4.69 4.87
N TYR A 132 12.62 4.73 5.39
CA TYR A 132 11.49 4.04 4.76
C TYR A 132 10.96 4.92 3.63
N ASN A 133 10.95 4.38 2.41
CA ASN A 133 10.25 4.97 1.27
C ASN A 133 8.74 4.75 1.47
N CYS A 134 8.12 5.64 2.21
CA CYS A 134 6.69 5.61 2.50
C CYS A 134 5.91 6.33 1.41
N VAL A 135 4.61 6.10 1.42
CA VAL A 135 3.67 6.79 0.55
C VAL A 135 2.67 7.51 1.41
N VAL A 136 2.55 8.82 1.20
CA VAL A 136 1.60 9.68 1.91
C VAL A 136 0.46 10.02 0.95
N ALA A 137 -0.76 9.85 1.40
CA ALA A 137 -1.96 10.19 0.65
C ALA A 137 -2.82 11.18 1.43
N SER A 138 -3.22 12.26 0.78
CA SER A 138 -4.19 13.23 1.31
C SER A 138 -5.54 13.01 0.65
N THR A 139 -6.60 12.98 1.44
CA THR A 139 -7.94 12.66 0.96
C THR A 139 -8.83 13.87 0.78
N LEU A 140 -9.98 13.66 0.14
CA LEU A 140 -10.95 14.70 -0.20
C LEU A 140 -11.54 15.41 1.03
N LEU A 141 -11.76 14.69 2.13
CA LEU A 141 -12.31 15.19 3.40
C LEU A 141 -11.23 15.71 4.36
N GLY A 142 -9.96 15.71 3.95
CA GLY A 142 -8.86 16.32 4.71
C GLY A 142 -8.06 15.36 5.59
N SER A 143 -8.29 14.05 5.50
CA SER A 143 -7.49 13.04 6.19
C SER A 143 -6.13 12.85 5.50
N VAL A 144 -5.13 12.38 6.26
CA VAL A 144 -3.80 12.02 5.75
C VAL A 144 -3.51 10.57 6.14
N PHE A 145 -3.14 9.78 5.15
CA PHE A 145 -2.77 8.38 5.31
C PHE A 145 -1.30 8.19 5.00
N VAL A 146 -0.64 7.33 5.77
CA VAL A 146 0.75 6.92 5.52
C VAL A 146 0.79 5.41 5.32
N MET A 147 1.32 5.00 4.18
CA MET A 147 1.60 3.60 3.87
C MET A 147 3.09 3.36 4.05
N ILE A 148 3.40 2.36 4.87
CA ILE A 148 4.76 1.99 5.22
C ILE A 148 5.05 0.62 4.60
N PRO A 149 6.15 0.48 3.83
CA PRO A 149 6.56 -0.81 3.32
C PRO A 149 7.01 -1.73 4.47
N LEU A 150 6.55 -2.98 4.44
CA LEU A 150 6.91 -4.02 5.40
C LEU A 150 7.65 -5.15 4.69
N THR A 151 8.52 -5.86 5.41
CA THR A 151 9.07 -7.13 4.89
C THR A 151 7.99 -8.21 4.88
N SER A 152 8.17 -9.27 4.10
CA SER A 152 7.21 -10.37 4.05
C SER A 152 7.00 -11.05 5.40
N GLU A 153 8.04 -11.15 6.23
CA GLU A 153 7.97 -11.71 7.57
C GLU A 153 7.16 -10.82 8.52
N GLU A 154 7.40 -9.50 8.47
CA GLU A 154 6.67 -8.51 9.26
C GLU A 154 5.18 -8.46 8.86
N HIS A 155 4.92 -8.50 7.56
CA HIS A 155 3.56 -8.53 7.02
C HIS A 155 2.81 -9.77 7.48
N GLN A 156 3.43 -10.96 7.42
CA GLN A 156 2.80 -12.20 7.86
C GLN A 156 2.47 -12.18 9.36
N LEU A 157 3.41 -11.69 10.18
CA LEU A 157 3.21 -11.57 11.63
C LEU A 157 2.03 -10.65 11.95
N LEU A 158 2.01 -9.46 11.36
CA LEU A 158 0.97 -8.46 11.61
C LEU A 158 -0.38 -8.86 11.00
N GLN A 159 -0.39 -9.62 9.90
CA GLN A 159 -1.61 -10.21 9.35
C GLN A 159 -2.26 -11.15 10.36
N ASP A 160 -1.49 -12.06 10.97
CA ASP A 160 -2.00 -12.99 11.98
C ASP A 160 -2.58 -12.24 13.20
N VAL A 161 -1.94 -11.14 13.60
CA VAL A 161 -2.40 -10.27 14.70
C VAL A 161 -3.70 -9.56 14.32
N GLN A 162 -3.78 -8.97 13.13
CA GLN A 162 -4.98 -8.28 12.65
C GLN A 162 -6.19 -9.23 12.55
N GLU A 163 -5.99 -10.46 12.07
CA GLU A 163 -7.05 -11.46 12.02
C GLU A 163 -7.60 -11.77 13.42
N ARG A 164 -6.73 -11.92 14.43
CA ARG A 164 -7.16 -12.14 15.82
C ARG A 164 -7.89 -10.93 16.40
N LEU A 165 -7.37 -9.72 16.19
CA LEU A 165 -8.01 -8.48 16.62
C LEU A 165 -9.40 -8.30 15.97
N SER A 166 -9.54 -8.62 14.68
CA SER A 166 -10.81 -8.46 13.98
C SER A 166 -11.95 -9.34 14.52
N LEU A 167 -11.60 -10.44 15.20
CA LEU A 167 -12.55 -11.39 15.78
C LEU A 167 -12.73 -11.20 17.30
N HIS A 168 -11.81 -10.48 17.95
CA HIS A 168 -11.79 -10.39 19.40
C HIS A 168 -12.89 -9.43 19.92
N PRO A 169 -13.67 -9.80 20.95
CA PRO A 169 -14.80 -8.99 21.41
C PRO A 169 -14.45 -7.57 21.87
N LEU A 170 -13.25 -7.35 22.42
CA LEU A 170 -12.81 -6.02 22.88
C LEU A 170 -12.56 -5.03 21.74
N THR A 171 -12.24 -5.54 20.55
CA THR A 171 -11.92 -4.76 19.35
C THR A 171 -13.03 -4.91 18.29
N ALA A 172 -14.18 -5.45 18.71
CA ALA A 172 -15.34 -5.62 17.85
C ALA A 172 -15.90 -4.24 17.44
N PRO A 173 -16.23 -4.04 16.15
CA PRO A 173 -16.76 -2.78 15.68
C PRO A 173 -18.13 -2.49 16.28
N ILE A 174 -18.34 -1.23 16.70
CA ILE A 174 -19.58 -0.77 17.37
C ILE A 174 -20.84 -1.07 16.55
N LEU A 175 -20.74 -0.96 15.22
CA LEU A 175 -21.86 -1.19 14.29
C LEU A 175 -21.96 -2.65 13.81
N GLY A 176 -21.07 -3.54 14.27
CA GLY A 176 -21.06 -4.95 13.85
C GLY A 176 -20.62 -5.19 12.41
N ASN A 177 -19.93 -4.23 11.78
CA ASN A 177 -19.43 -4.36 10.41
C ASN A 177 -18.33 -5.44 10.33
N ASP A 178 -18.31 -6.23 9.27
CA ASP A 178 -17.18 -7.13 9.01
C ASP A 178 -15.97 -6.33 8.49
N HIS A 179 -14.82 -6.45 9.17
CA HIS A 179 -13.60 -5.72 8.83
C HIS A 179 -13.07 -6.11 7.44
N ALA A 180 -13.00 -7.41 7.14
CA ALA A 180 -12.48 -7.92 5.89
C ALA A 180 -13.38 -7.54 4.71
N GLU A 181 -14.70 -7.61 4.89
CA GLU A 181 -15.68 -7.16 3.90
C GLU A 181 -15.51 -5.67 3.58
N PHE A 182 -15.38 -4.82 4.62
CA PHE A 182 -15.20 -3.39 4.43
C PHE A 182 -13.88 -3.06 3.73
N ARG A 183 -12.74 -3.56 4.22
CA ARG A 183 -11.41 -3.24 3.68
C ARG A 183 -11.12 -3.88 2.32
N ARG A 184 -11.86 -4.93 1.94
CA ARG A 184 -11.74 -5.59 0.62
C ARG A 184 -12.81 -5.18 -0.40
N ARG A 185 -13.64 -4.20 -0.09
CA ARG A 185 -14.72 -3.75 -0.98
C ARG A 185 -14.17 -3.33 -2.35
N GLY A 186 -14.66 -3.98 -3.41
CA GLY A 186 -14.25 -3.71 -4.79
C GLY A 186 -12.86 -4.24 -5.18
N ILE A 187 -12.20 -5.00 -4.31
CA ILE A 187 -10.91 -5.64 -4.61
C ILE A 187 -11.16 -7.05 -5.20
N PRO A 188 -10.56 -7.39 -6.36
CA PRO A 188 -10.70 -8.73 -6.94
C PRO A 188 -10.26 -9.85 -6.01
N SER A 189 -10.87 -11.03 -6.15
CA SER A 189 -10.43 -12.24 -5.46
C SER A 189 -9.00 -12.62 -5.90
N GLY A 190 -8.13 -12.92 -4.94
CA GLY A 190 -6.73 -13.25 -5.20
C GLY A 190 -5.75 -12.10 -5.04
N VAL A 191 -6.21 -10.84 -4.97
CA VAL A 191 -5.33 -9.69 -4.64
C VAL A 191 -5.16 -9.60 -3.12
N PRO A 192 -3.91 -9.60 -2.60
CA PRO A 192 -3.61 -9.35 -1.19
C PRO A 192 -4.14 -7.99 -0.70
N SER A 193 -4.56 -7.93 0.56
CA SER A 193 -4.96 -6.68 1.20
C SER A 193 -3.74 -6.00 1.83
N ILE A 194 -3.68 -4.66 1.77
CA ILE A 194 -2.81 -3.91 2.69
C ILE A 194 -3.35 -4.09 4.11
N LEU A 195 -2.46 -4.11 5.10
CA LEU A 195 -2.83 -4.17 6.51
C LEU A 195 -3.43 -2.84 6.98
N ASP A 196 -4.39 -2.94 7.88
CA ASP A 196 -5.08 -1.81 8.48
C ASP A 196 -4.34 -1.37 9.75
N GLY A 197 -3.56 -0.29 9.62
CA GLY A 197 -2.81 0.28 10.73
C GLY A 197 -3.70 0.69 11.91
N ASP A 198 -4.91 1.17 11.65
CA ASP A 198 -5.83 1.61 12.71
C ASP A 198 -6.34 0.40 13.52
N MET A 199 -6.58 -0.73 12.87
CA MET A 199 -6.92 -1.98 13.55
C MET A 199 -5.73 -2.50 14.37
N LEU A 200 -4.52 -2.43 13.83
CA LEU A 200 -3.32 -2.90 14.51
C LEU A 200 -2.95 -2.05 15.72
N VAL A 201 -3.17 -0.73 15.66
CA VAL A 201 -2.89 0.19 16.78
C VAL A 201 -3.78 -0.10 17.99
N GLN A 202 -5.00 -0.60 17.81
CA GLN A 202 -5.85 -1.02 18.93
C GLN A 202 -5.18 -2.05 19.83
N PHE A 203 -4.25 -2.87 19.31
CA PHE A 203 -3.46 -3.79 20.13
C PHE A 203 -2.63 -3.06 21.20
N LEU A 204 -2.13 -1.86 20.90
CA LEU A 204 -1.36 -1.02 21.83
C LEU A 204 -2.22 -0.43 22.94
N GLU A 205 -3.54 -0.35 22.73
CA GLU A 205 -4.50 0.17 23.72
C GLU A 205 -4.95 -0.90 24.73
N LEU A 206 -4.70 -2.18 24.44
CA LEU A 206 -5.05 -3.30 25.31
C LEU A 206 -4.08 -3.46 26.48
N THR A 207 -4.57 -3.99 27.61
CA THR A 207 -3.70 -4.37 28.74
C THR A 207 -2.83 -5.58 28.37
N SER A 208 -1.72 -5.80 29.07
CA SER A 208 -0.83 -6.94 28.81
C SER A 208 -1.55 -8.30 28.90
N GLU A 209 -2.50 -8.45 29.82
CA GLU A 209 -3.32 -9.66 29.94
C GLU A 209 -4.25 -9.84 28.72
N GLN A 210 -4.86 -8.75 28.24
CA GLN A 210 -5.72 -8.75 27.07
C GLN A 210 -4.92 -9.02 25.79
N GLN A 211 -3.74 -8.43 25.64
CA GLN A 211 -2.82 -8.69 24.53
C GLN A 211 -2.44 -10.17 24.46
N GLN A 212 -2.07 -10.75 25.60
CA GLN A 212 -1.76 -12.18 25.68
C GLN A 212 -2.99 -13.02 25.31
N THR A 213 -4.17 -12.64 25.79
CA THR A 213 -5.44 -13.31 25.46
C THR A 213 -5.72 -13.26 23.96
N VAL A 214 -5.57 -12.10 23.29
CA VAL A 214 -5.76 -11.96 21.83
C VAL A 214 -4.80 -12.85 21.05
N LEU A 215 -3.54 -12.95 21.51
CA LEU A 215 -2.55 -13.79 20.85
C LEU A 215 -2.76 -15.29 21.13
N ASP A 216 -3.27 -15.65 22.30
CA ASP A 216 -3.53 -17.03 22.69
C ASP A 216 -4.88 -17.56 22.19
N ASP A 217 -5.86 -16.66 21.93
CA ASP A 217 -7.20 -17.02 21.45
C ASP A 217 -7.12 -17.52 19.99
N GLY A 218 -6.82 -18.80 19.88
CA GLY A 218 -6.60 -19.53 18.65
C GLY A 218 -7.88 -20.07 18.01
N SER A 219 -9.00 -19.34 18.08
CA SER A 219 -10.32 -19.83 17.65
C SER A 219 -10.52 -20.01 16.13
N SER A 220 -9.47 -19.91 15.30
CA SER A 220 -9.57 -20.13 13.85
C SER A 220 -8.97 -21.47 13.42
N VAL A 221 -9.83 -22.27 12.78
CA VAL A 221 -9.73 -23.71 12.46
C VAL A 221 -8.73 -24.05 11.34
N LYS A 222 -7.93 -23.09 10.84
CA LYS A 222 -7.07 -23.32 9.65
C LYS A 222 -5.60 -22.99 9.93
N ALA A 223 -4.78 -24.06 9.86
CA ALA A 223 -3.31 -24.15 9.91
C ALA A 223 -2.63 -24.22 11.31
N PRO A 224 -1.51 -24.96 11.43
CA PRO A 224 -0.69 -24.95 12.64
C PRO A 224 -0.04 -23.57 12.80
N ARG A 225 -0.52 -22.79 13.78
CA ARG A 225 -0.12 -21.39 13.96
C ARG A 225 1.21 -21.28 14.71
N ARG A 226 2.06 -20.36 14.26
CA ARG A 226 3.29 -19.98 14.97
C ARG A 226 2.92 -19.31 16.30
N SER A 227 3.68 -19.59 17.34
CA SER A 227 3.59 -18.83 18.59
C SER A 227 4.03 -17.40 18.32
N ILE A 228 3.15 -16.43 18.58
CA ILE A 228 3.43 -15.01 18.42
C ILE A 228 3.74 -14.44 19.80
N SER A 229 4.92 -13.84 19.96
CA SER A 229 5.30 -13.16 21.20
C SER A 229 4.73 -11.74 21.24
N VAL A 230 4.07 -11.36 22.35
CA VAL A 230 3.63 -9.97 22.61
C VAL A 230 4.77 -8.99 22.41
N PHE A 231 5.97 -9.31 22.92
CA PHE A 231 7.14 -8.45 22.82
C PHE A 231 7.55 -8.18 21.36
N GLN A 232 7.49 -9.20 20.49
CA GLN A 232 7.82 -9.03 19.07
C GLN A 232 6.81 -8.12 18.36
N VAL A 233 5.52 -8.28 18.66
CA VAL A 233 4.45 -7.45 18.09
C VAL A 233 4.56 -6.00 18.56
N MET A 234 4.71 -5.79 19.88
CA MET A 234 4.88 -4.46 20.49
C MET A 234 6.07 -3.72 19.89
N ARG A 235 7.24 -4.34 19.86
CA ARG A 235 8.45 -3.73 19.29
C ARG A 235 8.27 -3.32 17.83
N MET A 236 7.53 -4.11 17.05
CA MET A 236 7.27 -3.83 15.64
C MET A 236 6.28 -2.66 15.47
N LEU A 237 5.19 -2.65 16.23
CA LEU A 237 4.19 -1.58 16.19
C LEU A 237 4.76 -0.27 16.71
N GLU A 238 5.56 -0.29 17.78
CA GLU A 238 6.27 0.88 18.28
C GLU A 238 7.23 1.43 17.23
N ARG A 239 8.02 0.58 16.57
CA ARG A 239 8.91 1.02 15.49
C ARG A 239 8.16 1.72 14.36
N VAL A 240 6.97 1.22 14.01
CA VAL A 240 6.10 1.82 13.00
C VAL A 240 5.48 3.14 13.49
N HIS A 241 5.03 3.20 14.75
CA HIS A 241 4.43 4.38 15.34
C HIS A 241 5.45 5.52 15.51
N TYR A 242 6.66 5.23 16.00
CA TYR A 242 7.74 6.20 16.11
C TYR A 242 8.30 6.63 14.74
N ALA A 243 8.05 5.88 13.66
CA ALA A 243 8.41 6.33 12.32
C ALA A 243 7.52 7.50 11.83
N LEU A 244 6.37 7.72 12.46
CA LEU A 244 5.34 8.66 12.02
C LEU A 244 5.26 9.94 12.88
N ASN A 245 5.85 9.95 14.08
CA ASN A 245 5.88 11.08 15.01
C ASN A 245 7.28 11.72 15.07
#